data_AF-A0A968ZMV7-F1
#
_entry.id   AF-A0A968ZMV7-F1
#
_cell.length_a   1.000
_cell.length_b   1.000
_cell.length_c   1.000
_cell.angle_alpha   90.00
_cell.angle_beta   90.00
_cell.angle_gamma   90.00
#
_symmetry.space_group_name_H-M   'P 1'
#
loop_
_entity.id
_entity.type
_entity.pdbx_description
1 polymer ?
#
loop_
_entity_poly.entity_id
_entity_poly.type
_entity_poly.pdbx_seq_one_letter_code
_entity_poly.pdbx_strand_id
1 'polypeptide(L)' 'MTSISPPKSAGERLYQEYCSSCHQPDGSGVPGMYPPVKESDWVNGDKQQLIKVMLLGWKRRSWSMANPTSTPCRTIGL' A
#
# COMPACT_ATOMS: atom_id res chain seq x y z
N MET A 1 -35.53 -12.19 -2.05
CA MET A 1 -34.27 -12.45 -1.32
C MET A 1 -33.23 -11.47 -1.87
N THR A 2 -33.29 -10.21 -1.47
CA THR A 2 -32.35 -9.20 -1.96
C THR A 2 -31.86 -8.47 -0.74
N SER A 3 -30.73 -8.95 -0.22
CA SER A 3 -30.02 -8.32 0.87
C SER A 3 -29.57 -6.93 0.40
N ILE A 4 -30.21 -5.86 0.88
CA ILE A 4 -29.68 -4.50 0.75
C ILE A 4 -28.45 -4.45 1.66
N SER A 5 -27.28 -4.72 1.09
CA SER A 5 -26.02 -4.30 1.69
C SER A 5 -25.91 -2.78 1.51
N PRO A 6 -25.42 -2.02 2.50
CA PRO A 6 -25.18 -0.59 2.33
C PRO A 6 -24.29 -0.36 1.10
N PRO A 7 -24.49 0.74 0.35
CA PRO A 7 -23.66 1.02 -0.83
C PRO A 7 -22.20 1.07 -0.38
N LYS A 8 -21.39 0.15 -0.91
CA LYS A 8 -19.93 0.19 -0.78
C LYS A 8 -19.46 1.60 -1.09
N SER A 9 -18.58 2.15 -0.26
CA SER A 9 -18.04 3.49 -0.52
C SER A 9 -17.37 3.52 -1.90
N ALA A 10 -17.32 4.68 -2.54
CA ALA A 10 -16.66 4.81 -3.85
C ALA A 10 -15.22 4.26 -3.82
N GLY A 11 -14.51 4.48 -2.71
CA GLY A 11 -13.17 3.92 -2.49
C GLY A 11 -13.15 2.39 -2.39
N GLU A 12 -14.13 1.78 -1.73
CA GLU A 12 -14.22 0.32 -1.63
C GLU A 12 -14.44 -0.33 -2.99
N ARG A 13 -15.29 0.27 -3.85
CA ARG A 13 -15.51 -0.22 -5.21
C ARG A 13 -14.22 -0.18 -6.03
N LEU A 14 -13.52 0.96 -6.00
CA LEU A 14 -12.24 1.13 -6.72
C LEU A 14 -11.16 0.18 -6.20
N TYR A 15 -11.12 -0.03 -4.88
CA TYR A 15 -10.19 -0.98 -4.27
C TYR A 15 -10.42 -2.41 -4.76
N GLN A 16 -11.67 -2.84 -4.80
CA GLN A 16 -12.03 -4.17 -5.30
C GLN A 16 -11.69 -4.33 -6.79
N GLU A 17 -11.89 -3.28 -7.59
CA GLU A 17 -11.65 -3.32 -9.03
C GLU A 17 -10.16 -3.31 -9.41
N TYR A 18 -9.35 -2.48 -8.73
CA TYR A 18 -7.98 -2.21 -9.16
C TYR A 18 -6.88 -2.69 -8.20
N CYS A 19 -7.19 -2.84 -6.90
CA CYS A 19 -6.16 -3.05 -5.87
C CYS A 19 -6.19 -4.47 -5.29
N SER A 20 -7.38 -5.07 -5.18
CA SER A 20 -7.62 -6.34 -4.49
C SER A 20 -6.89 -7.53 -5.12
N SER A 21 -6.61 -7.46 -6.42
CA SER A 21 -5.90 -8.52 -7.16
C SER A 21 -4.49 -8.78 -6.63
N CYS A 22 -3.84 -7.75 -6.07
CA CYS A 22 -2.48 -7.84 -5.53
C CYS A 22 -2.46 -7.69 -4.00
N HIS A 23 -3.23 -6.73 -3.47
CA HIS A 23 -3.25 -6.42 -2.04
C HIS A 23 -4.23 -7.25 -1.22
N GLN A 24 -4.90 -8.21 -1.86
CA GLN A 24 -5.98 -9.03 -1.30
C GLN A 24 -7.26 -8.22 -1.00
N PRO A 25 -8.44 -8.84 -0.96
CA PRO A 25 -9.70 -8.16 -0.65
C PRO A 25 -9.73 -7.52 0.74
N ASP A 26 -9.00 -8.10 1.70
CA ASP A 26 -8.90 -7.64 3.09
C ASP A 26 -7.72 -6.69 3.33
N GLY A 27 -6.86 -6.47 2.32
CA GLY A 27 -5.72 -5.58 2.42
C GLY A 27 -4.50 -6.14 3.15
N SER A 28 -4.46 -7.43 3.47
CA SER A 28 -3.27 -8.07 4.06
C SER A 28 -2.06 -8.10 3.13
N GLY A 29 -2.27 -7.99 1.82
CA GLY A 29 -1.25 -8.28 0.83
C GLY A 29 -0.75 -9.72 0.91
N VAL A 30 0.43 -9.94 0.33
CA VAL A 30 1.13 -11.23 0.30
C VAL A 30 2.55 -11.01 0.82
N PRO A 31 2.92 -11.60 1.98
CA PRO A 31 4.24 -11.41 2.57
C PRO A 31 5.37 -11.66 1.57
N GLY A 32 6.30 -10.70 1.46
CA GLY A 32 7.45 -10.78 0.55
C GLY A 32 7.17 -10.40 -0.91
N MET A 33 5.90 -10.22 -1.31
CA MET A 33 5.53 -9.88 -2.70
C MET A 33 4.73 -8.58 -2.77
N TYR A 34 3.60 -8.51 -2.06
CA TYR A 34 2.72 -7.35 -2.02
C TYR A 34 2.55 -6.87 -0.59
N PRO A 35 2.91 -5.62 -0.26
CA PRO A 35 2.81 -5.13 1.11
C PRO A 35 1.34 -5.05 1.56
N PRO A 36 1.08 -5.18 2.88
CA PRO A 36 -0.22 -4.89 3.44
C PRO A 36 -0.56 -3.41 3.26
N VAL A 37 -1.81 -3.15 2.88
CA VAL A 37 -2.43 -1.80 2.86
C VAL A 37 -3.18 -1.59 4.18
N LYS A 38 -3.75 -2.67 4.72
CA LYS A 38 -4.44 -2.68 6.01
C LYS A 38 -3.51 -2.26 7.14
N GLU A 39 -3.98 -1.33 7.99
CA GLU A 39 -3.27 -0.82 9.17
C GLU A 39 -1.82 -0.38 8.91
N SER A 40 -1.52 0.06 7.68
CA SER A 40 -0.15 0.45 7.34
C SER A 40 0.06 1.94 7.54
N ASP A 41 1.15 2.29 8.23
CA ASP A 41 1.48 3.69 8.57
C ASP A 41 1.64 4.57 7.33
N TRP A 42 2.06 4.00 6.20
CA TRP A 42 2.25 4.73 4.95
C TRP A 42 0.93 5.03 4.22
N VAL A 43 -0.13 4.27 4.47
CA VAL A 43 -1.48 4.53 3.93
C VAL A 43 -2.25 5.48 4.84
N ASN A 44 -2.13 5.29 6.16
CA ASN A 44 -2.84 6.10 7.16
C ASN A 44 -2.11 7.42 7.50
N GLY A 45 -0.84 7.56 7.13
CA GLY A 45 -0.02 8.75 7.36
C GLY A 45 -0.25 9.87 6.34
N ASP A 46 0.80 10.26 5.62
CA ASP A 46 0.73 11.38 4.67
C ASP A 46 -0.04 11.01 3.39
N LYS A 47 -1.23 11.59 3.24
CA LYS A 47 -2.08 11.42 2.05
C LYS A 47 -1.42 11.91 0.76
N GLN A 48 -0.56 12.94 0.84
CA GLN A 48 0.17 13.43 -0.34
C GLN A 48 1.17 12.39 -0.84
N GLN A 49 1.80 11.68 0.09
CA GLN A 49 2.69 10.58 -0.23
C GLN A 49 1.92 9.42 -0.86
N LEU A 50 0.75 9.06 -0.34
CA LEU A 50 -0.10 8.02 -0.91
C LEU A 50 -0.52 8.35 -2.35
N ILE A 51 -0.96 9.59 -2.61
CA ILE A 51 -1.32 10.06 -3.96
C ILE A 51 -0.11 9.98 -4.90
N LYS A 52 1.07 10.43 -4.46
CA LYS A 52 2.30 10.34 -5.27
C LYS A 52 2.66 8.89 -5.62
N VAL A 53 2.50 7.96 -4.67
CA VAL A 53 2.73 6.53 -4.90
C VAL A 53 1.77 5.98 -5.95
N MET A 54 0.49 6.35 -5.91
CA MET A 54 -0.49 5.91 -6.90
C MET A 54 -0.20 6.46 -8.31
N LEU A 55 0.25 7.72 -8.40
CA LEU A 55 0.50 8.38 -9.68
C LEU A 55 1.87 8.04 -10.30
N LEU A 56 2.91 7.91 -9.47
CA LEU A 56 4.29 7.75 -9.92
C LEU A 56 4.82 6.31 -9.75
N GLY A 57 4.07 5.49 -9.03
CA GLY A 57 4.49 4.15 -8.62
C GLY A 57 5.47 4.16 -7.45
N TRP A 58 5.58 3.00 -6.80
CA TRP A 58 6.54 2.78 -5.74
C TRP A 58 7.83 2.20 -6.31
N LYS A 59 8.95 2.95 -6.26
CA LYS A 59 10.28 2.39 -6.55
C LYS A 59 11.00 2.08 -5.25
N ARG A 60 11.53 0.86 -5.15
CA ARG A 60 12.33 0.36 -4.02
C ARG A 60 13.55 1.24 -3.67
N ARG A 61 13.98 2.13 -4.58
CA ARG A 61 15.08 3.10 -4.37
C ARG A 61 14.64 4.50 -3.92
N SER A 62 13.36 4.88 -4.01
CA SER A 62 12.92 6.22 -3.61
C SER A 62 12.50 6.30 -2.13
N TRP A 63 12.11 5.19 -1.52
CA TRP A 63 11.79 5.15 -0.07
C TRP A 63 13.02 5.17 0.83
N SER A 64 14.14 4.60 0.37
CA SER A 64 15.43 4.60 1.11
C SER A 64 15.99 6.01 1.36
N MET A 65 15.43 7.05 0.73
CA MET A 65 15.82 8.45 0.93
C MET A 65 14.82 9.26 1.78
N ALA A 66 13.64 8.70 2.09
CA ALA A 66 12.59 9.39 2.85
C ALA A 66 12.46 8.92 4.30
N ASN A 67 13.13 7.83 4.69
CA ASN A 67 13.21 7.39 6.09
C ASN A 67 14.68 7.11 6.48
N PRO A 68 15.35 7.99 7.24
CA PRO A 68 16.76 7.85 7.63
C PRO A 68 17.02 6.66 8.57
N THR A 69 15.99 5.95 9.03
CA THR A 69 16.13 4.75 9.85
C THR A 69 16.17 3.45 9.03
N SER A 70 15.93 3.51 7.71
CA SER A 70 16.15 2.35 6.84
C SER A 70 17.63 2.25 6.48
N THR A 71 18.39 1.65 7.39
CA THR A 71 19.79 1.27 7.16
C THR A 71 19.91 0.65 5.77
N PRO A 72 20.68 1.24 4.85
CA PRO A 72 20.87 0.63 3.54
C PRO A 72 21.45 -0.76 3.79
N CYS A 73 20.90 -1.77 3.11
CA CYS A 73 21.34 -3.16 3.15
C CYS A 73 22.73 -3.33 2.50
N ARG A 74 23.70 -2.49 2.88
CA ARG A 74 25.04 -2.42 2.28
C ARG A 74 26.06 -1.75 3.20
N THR A 75 26.25 -2.34 4.38
CA THR A 75 27.52 -2.21 5.10
C THR A 75 27.87 -3.56 5.74
N ILE A 76 28.05 -4.59 4.91
CA ILE A 76 29.02 -5.63 5.25
C ILE A 76 30.36 -4.96 4.97
N GLY A 77 31.05 -4.60 6.05
CA GLY A 77 32.42 -4.12 6.01
C GLY A 77 33.31 -5.18 5.39
N LEU A 78 33.91 -4.82 4.26
CA LEU A 78 35.33 -5.07 4.05
C LEU A 78 36.09 -3.90 4.67
#